data_AF-A0A2P8A1I5-F1
#
_entry.id   AF-A0A2P8A1I5-F1
#
_cell.length_a   1.000
_cell.length_b   1.000
_cell.length_c   1.000
_cell.angle_alpha   90.00
_cell.angle_beta   90.00
_cell.angle_gamma   90.00
#
_symmetry.space_group_name_H-M   'P 1'
#
loop_
_entity.id
_entity.type
_entity.pdbx_description
1 polymer ?
#
loop_
_entity_poly.entity_id
_entity_poly.type
_entity_poly.pdbx_seq_one_letter_code
_entity_poly.pdbx_strand_id
1 'polypeptide(L)'
;MQSSGGEGIASGIQAGADTPSASVRNKDIVVWHTFGSTHNPRIEDWPVMPSEKMAVGLKPINFFTGNPSMDVAVSTPDKNKSVLT
;
A
#
# COMPACT_ATOMS: atom_id res chain seq x y z
N MET A 1 -21.62 -7.64 -14.37
CA MET A 1 -20.33 -8.11 -13.85
C MET A 1 -20.07 -9.55 -14.31
N GLN A 2 -19.81 -9.75 -15.60
CA GLN A 2 -19.51 -11.05 -16.21
C GLN A 2 -18.44 -10.85 -17.30
N SER A 3 -17.36 -10.14 -16.95
CA SER A 3 -16.28 -9.89 -17.89
C SER A 3 -15.72 -11.23 -18.37
N SER A 4 -15.51 -11.36 -19.67
CA SER A 4 -14.80 -12.50 -20.28
C SER A 4 -13.28 -12.44 -20.07
N GLY A 5 -12.78 -11.37 -19.44
CA GLY A 5 -11.38 -11.01 -19.47
C GLY A 5 -10.97 -10.44 -20.83
N GLY A 6 -9.66 -10.34 -21.06
CA GLY A 6 -9.07 -9.87 -22.32
C GLY A 6 -8.66 -8.39 -22.33
N GLU A 7 -9.38 -7.54 -21.61
CA GLU A 7 -9.02 -6.13 -21.42
C GLU A 7 -8.59 -5.83 -19.98
N GLY A 8 -7.49 -5.08 -19.80
CA GLY A 8 -7.02 -4.64 -18.49
C GLY A 8 -5.51 -4.40 -18.43
N ILE A 9 -4.93 -4.46 -17.24
CA ILE A 9 -3.49 -4.20 -17.01
C ILE A 9 -2.63 -5.13 -17.88
N ALA A 10 -3.00 -6.41 -18.00
CA ALA A 10 -2.25 -7.38 -18.80
C ALA A 10 -2.26 -7.04 -20.29
N SER A 11 -3.42 -6.74 -20.89
CA SER A 11 -3.51 -6.35 -22.31
C SER A 11 -2.86 -5.00 -22.57
N GLY A 12 -2.95 -4.06 -21.63
CA GLY A 12 -2.30 -2.75 -21.72
C GLY A 12 -0.77 -2.85 -21.72
N ILE A 13 -0.19 -3.70 -20.87
CA ILE A 13 1.26 -3.97 -20.87
C ILE A 13 1.66 -4.62 -22.21
N GLN A 14 0.90 -5.61 -22.68
CA GLN A 14 1.20 -6.31 -23.93
C GLN A 14 1.13 -5.40 -25.15
N ALA A 15 0.12 -4.54 -25.24
CA ALA A 15 -0.03 -3.57 -26.32
C ALA A 15 1.12 -2.55 -26.36
N GLY A 16 1.68 -2.21 -25.19
CA GLY A 16 2.81 -1.30 -25.08
C GLY A 16 4.17 -1.93 -25.38
N ALA A 17 4.29 -3.26 -25.31
CA ALA A 17 5.58 -3.98 -25.25
C ALA A 17 6.50 -3.74 -26.45
N ASP A 18 5.94 -3.64 -27.66
CA ASP A 18 6.70 -3.46 -28.90
C ASP A 18 6.90 -1.99 -29.30
N THR A 19 6.49 -1.06 -28.43
CA THR A 19 6.58 0.38 -28.70
C THR A 19 7.87 0.97 -28.10
N PRO A 20 8.48 2.01 -28.71
CA PRO A 20 9.55 2.78 -28.07
C PRO A 20 9.12 3.42 -26.73
N SER A 21 7.81 3.59 -26.52
CA SER A 21 7.20 4.04 -25.27
C SER A 21 7.17 3.00 -24.16
N ALA A 22 7.41 1.71 -24.43
CA ALA A 22 7.39 0.61 -23.45
C ALA A 22 8.32 0.83 -22.25
N SER A 23 9.45 1.52 -22.47
CA SER A 23 10.39 1.82 -21.41
C SER A 23 9.79 2.77 -20.38
N VAL A 24 9.89 2.40 -19.09
CA VAL A 24 9.43 3.20 -17.94
C VAL A 24 10.55 4.04 -17.29
N ARG A 25 11.77 3.95 -17.81
CA ARG A 25 12.95 4.60 -17.20
C ARG A 25 12.89 6.12 -17.36
N ASN A 26 13.01 6.85 -16.25
CA ASN A 26 13.00 8.32 -16.20
C ASN A 26 11.78 8.94 -16.88
N LYS A 27 10.61 8.34 -16.69
CA LYS A 27 9.32 8.83 -17.21
C LYS A 27 8.33 9.03 -16.08
N ASP A 28 7.21 9.66 -16.41
CA ASP A 28 6.01 9.60 -15.59
C ASP A 28 5.46 8.16 -15.62
N ILE A 29 5.20 7.60 -14.43
CA ILE A 29 4.86 6.19 -14.26
C ILE A 29 3.70 6.01 -13.29
N VAL A 30 2.99 4.90 -13.47
CA VAL A 30 1.97 4.43 -12.53
C VAL A 30 2.40 3.09 -11.97
N VAL A 31 2.26 2.91 -10.66
CA VAL A 31 2.55 1.64 -9.98
C VAL A 31 1.24 0.99 -9.55
N TRP A 32 1.06 -0.26 -9.94
CA TRP A 32 -0.08 -1.10 -9.55
C TRP A 32 0.43 -2.17 -8.58
N HIS A 33 0.11 -2.06 -7.30
CA HIS A 33 0.53 -3.03 -6.27
C HIS A 33 -0.66 -3.91 -5.86
N THR A 34 -0.56 -5.22 -6.08
CA THR A 34 -1.56 -6.20 -5.67
C THR A 34 -1.21 -6.78 -4.31
N PHE A 35 -2.11 -6.66 -3.34
CA PHE A 35 -2.00 -7.25 -2.01
C PHE A 35 -3.35 -7.83 -1.59
N GLY A 36 -3.34 -8.86 -0.74
CA GLY A 36 -4.53 -9.54 -0.24
C GLY A 36 -4.15 -10.72 0.66
N SER A 37 -5.13 -11.37 1.24
CA SER A 37 -4.95 -12.59 2.04
C SER A 37 -5.53 -13.81 1.32
N THR A 38 -4.96 -14.98 1.61
CA THR A 38 -5.60 -16.26 1.30
C THR A 38 -6.38 -16.67 2.55
N HIS A 39 -7.70 -16.48 2.54
CA HIS A 39 -8.53 -16.80 3.70
C HIS A 39 -8.87 -18.29 3.73
N ASN A 40 -8.22 -19.03 4.64
CA ASN A 40 -8.62 -20.38 5.01
C ASN A 40 -9.55 -20.29 6.24
N PRO A 41 -10.86 -20.55 6.10
CA PRO A 41 -11.82 -20.33 7.18
C PRO A 41 -11.53 -21.16 8.43
N ARG A 42 -11.86 -20.59 9.60
CA ARG A 42 -11.72 -21.25 10.91
C ARG A 42 -13.01 -21.14 11.72
N ILE A 43 -13.15 -21.93 12.79
CA ILE A 43 -14.34 -21.90 13.63
C ILE A 43 -14.54 -20.56 14.35
N GLU A 44 -13.45 -19.84 14.62
CA GLU A 44 -13.45 -18.52 15.24
C GLU A 44 -14.02 -17.44 14.30
N ASP A 45 -14.08 -17.72 12.99
CA ASP A 45 -14.68 -16.80 12.03
C ASP A 45 -16.23 -16.84 12.08
N TRP A 46 -16.81 -17.74 12.88
CA TRP A 46 -18.26 -17.95 13.06
C TRP A 46 -18.73 -17.65 14.49
N PRO A 47 -19.93 -17.07 14.70
CA PRO A 47 -20.89 -16.55 13.71
C PRO A 47 -20.54 -15.17 13.13
N VAL A 48 -19.54 -14.52 13.71
CA VAL A 48 -19.08 -13.21 13.29
C VAL A 48 -17.57 -13.27 13.22
N MET A 49 -17.03 -13.04 12.03
CA MET A 49 -15.59 -13.01 11.81
C MET A 49 -14.96 -11.82 12.57
N PRO A 50 -13.93 -12.04 13.40
CA PRO A 50 -13.13 -10.97 13.96
C PRO A 50 -12.39 -10.16 12.88
N SER A 51 -12.03 -8.91 13.18
CA SER A 51 -11.31 -8.06 12.23
C SER A 51 -9.93 -8.62 11.87
N GLU A 52 -9.71 -8.85 10.57
CA GLU A 52 -8.39 -9.03 9.97
C GLU A 52 -7.92 -7.68 9.41
N LYS A 53 -6.63 -7.34 9.59
CA LYS A 53 -6.05 -6.07 9.14
C LYS A 53 -4.84 -6.31 8.25
N MET A 54 -4.81 -5.63 7.11
CA MET A 54 -3.66 -5.56 6.22
C MET A 54 -3.23 -4.10 6.06
N ALA A 55 -1.93 -3.85 5.99
CA ALA A 55 -1.39 -2.50 5.82
C ALA A 55 -0.24 -2.52 4.81
N VAL A 56 -0.24 -1.55 3.90
CA VAL A 56 0.86 -1.27 2.97
C VAL A 56 1.34 0.15 3.24
N GLY A 57 2.65 0.35 3.32
CA GLY A 57 3.26 1.65 3.57
C GLY A 57 4.28 2.00 2.49
N LEU A 58 4.15 3.19 1.91
CA LEU A 58 5.18 3.80 1.09
C LEU A 58 6.06 4.65 1.99
N LYS A 59 7.34 4.28 2.09
CA LYS A 59 8.31 4.99 2.93
C LYS A 59 9.34 5.71 2.06
N PRO A 60 9.73 6.94 2.43
CA PRO A 60 10.81 7.65 1.75
C PRO A 60 12.13 6.90 1.98
N ILE A 61 12.85 6.58 0.90
CA ILE A 61 14.18 5.97 0.94
C ILE A 61 15.15 6.87 0.17
N ASN A 62 16.21 7.33 0.83
CA ASN A 62 17.15 8.31 0.27
C ASN A 62 16.49 9.60 -0.24
N PHE A 63 15.29 9.91 0.25
CA PHE A 63 14.55 11.12 -0.11
C PHE A 63 15.01 12.33 0.73
N PHE A 64 15.33 12.09 2.00
CA PHE A 64 15.85 13.10 2.93
C PHE A 64 17.33 12.86 3.19
N THR A 65 18.06 13.93 3.54
CA THR A 65 19.48 13.87 3.93
C THR A 65 19.70 13.37 5.35
N GLY A 66 18.66 13.36 6.18
CA GLY A 66 18.66 12.90 7.56
C GLY A 66 17.25 12.57 8.04
N ASN A 67 17.10 12.26 9.32
CA ASN A 67 15.79 11.95 9.90
C ASN A 67 14.84 13.17 9.79
N PRO A 68 13.72 13.09 9.04
CA PRO A 68 12.80 14.22 8.86
C PRO A 68 12.03 14.60 10.12
N SER A 69 12.09 13.79 11.19
CA SER A 69 11.38 14.04 12.45
C SER A 69 12.32 14.43 13.59
N MET A 70 13.58 14.78 13.30
CA MET A 70 14.60 15.01 14.32
C MET A 70 14.29 16.18 15.27
N ASP A 71 13.56 17.19 14.80
CA ASP A 71 13.13 18.38 15.54
C ASP A 71 11.73 18.26 16.16
N VAL A 72 11.07 17.11 15.98
CA VAL A 72 9.76 16.86 16.57
C VAL A 72 9.91 16.60 18.06
N ALA A 73 9.35 17.49 18.88
CA ALA A 73 9.38 17.36 20.33
C ALA A 73 8.70 16.06 20.78
N VAL A 74 9.35 15.35 21.71
CA VAL A 74 8.76 14.15 22.33
C VAL A 74 7.52 14.54 23.12
N SER A 75 6.48 13.71 23.00
CA SER A 75 5.25 13.85 23.79
C SER A 75 5.54 13.58 25.27
N THR A 76 5.22 14.53 26.15
CA THR A 76 5.36 14.37 27.61
C THR A 76 4.03 14.63 28.33
N PRO A 77 3.71 13.88 29.42
CA PRO A 77 2.48 14.08 30.20
C PRO A 77 2.26 15.51 30.69
N ASP A 78 3.33 16.18 31.16
CA ASP A 78 3.25 17.56 31.65
C ASP A 78 2.80 18.55 30.57
N LYS A 79 3.14 18.27 29.31
CA LYS A 79 2.78 19.11 28.17
C LYS A 79 1.42 18.73 27.58
N ASN A 80 1.15 17.44 27.41
CA ASN A 80 -0.06 16.96 26.72
C ASN A 80 -1.26 16.77 27.66
N LYS A 81 -1.05 16.79 28.98
CA LYS A 81 -2.07 16.61 30.04
C LYS A 81 -2.91 15.32 29.88
N SER A 82 -2.39 14.32 29.17
CA SER A 82 -3.09 13.06 28.97
C SER A 82 -3.07 12.26 30.27
N VAL A 83 -4.24 11.84 30.74
CA VAL A 83 -4.41 10.94 31.89
C VAL A 83 -5.01 9.62 31.41
N LEU A 84 -4.52 8.50 31.94
CA LEU A 84 -5.15 7.19 31.73
C LEU A 84 -6.43 7.18 32.57
N THR A 85 -7.58 7.39 31.93
CA THR A 85 -8.90 7.10 32.51
C THR A 85 -9.18 5.62 32.46
#